data_AF-M4HXH5-F1
#
_entry.id   AF-M4HXH5-F1
#
_cell.length_a   1.000
_cell.length_b   1.000
_cell.length_c   1.000
_cell.angle_alpha   90.00
_cell.angle_beta   90.00
_cell.angle_gamma   90.00
#
_symmetry.space_group_name_H-M   'P 1'
#
loop_
_entity.id
_entity.type
_entity.pdbx_description
1 polymer ?
#
loop_
_entity_poly.entity_id
_entity_poly.type
_entity_poly.pdbx_seq_one_letter_code
_entity_poly.pdbx_strand_id
1 'polypeptide(L)' 'MHSGIRYVTPADRQVGKDAVLLSNRNKVYQLARERNPLRWSGDTRNWRPIGSVALNPQRAEPETKVAA' A
#
# COMPACT_ATOMS: atom_id res chain seq x y z
N MET A 1 -7.78 8.96 -11.77
CA MET A 1 -6.69 7.95 -11.95
C MET A 1 -6.28 7.43 -10.57
N HIS A 2 -6.20 6.10 -10.36
CA HIS A 2 -5.99 5.46 -9.03
C HIS A 2 -4.50 5.39 -8.58
N SER A 3 -3.68 6.36 -8.98
CA SER A 3 -2.24 6.36 -8.71
C SER A 3 -1.92 6.41 -7.22
N GLY A 4 -2.72 7.13 -6.43
CA GLY A 4 -2.58 7.26 -4.97
C GLY A 4 -2.80 5.96 -4.20
N ILE A 5 -3.45 4.95 -4.81
CA ILE A 5 -3.63 3.61 -4.23
C ILE A 5 -2.88 2.54 -5.01
N ARG A 6 -1.75 2.92 -5.64
CA ARG A 6 -0.86 2.02 -6.39
C ARG A 6 -1.61 1.22 -7.46
N TYR A 7 -2.62 1.82 -8.10
CA TYR A 7 -3.48 1.18 -9.11
C TYR A 7 -4.12 -0.12 -8.61
N VAL A 8 -4.44 -0.20 -7.34
CA VAL A 8 -5.44 -1.12 -6.83
C VAL A 8 -6.80 -0.44 -7.01
N THR A 9 -7.87 -1.21 -7.23
CA THR A 9 -9.20 -0.60 -7.25
C THR A 9 -9.62 -0.26 -5.82
N PRO A 10 -10.43 0.80 -5.60
CA PRO A 10 -10.97 1.08 -4.27
C PRO A 10 -11.70 -0.13 -3.66
N ALA A 11 -12.43 -0.89 -4.49
CA ALA A 11 -13.13 -2.10 -4.09
C ALA A 11 -12.16 -3.19 -3.59
N ASP A 12 -11.11 -3.51 -4.34
CA ASP A 12 -10.10 -4.51 -3.93
C ASP A 12 -9.42 -4.11 -2.61
N ARG A 13 -9.20 -2.82 -2.40
CA ARG A 13 -8.64 -2.31 -1.15
C ARG A 13 -9.62 -2.46 0.01
N GLN A 14 -10.91 -2.14 -0.20
CA GLN A 14 -11.93 -2.27 0.83
C GLN A 14 -12.09 -3.72 1.32
N VAL A 15 -11.88 -4.70 0.44
CA VAL A 15 -11.91 -6.13 0.79
C VAL A 15 -10.54 -6.70 1.18
N GLY A 16 -9.50 -5.87 1.33
CA GLY A 16 -8.16 -6.29 1.78
C GLY A 16 -7.36 -7.13 0.77
N LYS A 17 -7.75 -7.14 -0.51
CA LYS A 17 -7.03 -7.86 -1.58
C LYS A 17 -5.80 -7.11 -2.08
N ASP A 18 -5.64 -5.85 -1.70
CA ASP A 18 -4.56 -4.98 -2.15
C ASP A 18 -3.17 -5.56 -1.84
N ALA A 19 -2.97 -6.11 -0.64
CA ALA A 19 -1.70 -6.71 -0.25
C ALA A 19 -1.27 -7.86 -1.18
N VAL A 20 -2.20 -8.76 -1.52
CA VAL A 20 -1.92 -9.92 -2.39
C VAL A 20 -1.65 -9.45 -3.82
N LEU A 21 -2.49 -8.55 -4.36
CA LEU A 21 -2.31 -7.98 -5.70
C LEU A 21 -0.95 -7.28 -5.86
N LEU A 22 -0.58 -6.48 -4.85
CA LEU A 22 0.66 -5.71 -4.87
C LEU A 22 1.89 -6.60 -4.68
N SER A 23 1.81 -7.64 -3.84
CA SER A 23 2.86 -8.65 -3.71
C SER A 23 3.12 -9.39 -5.04
N ASN A 24 2.05 -9.82 -5.72
CA ASN A 24 2.17 -10.48 -7.02
C ASN A 24 2.75 -9.56 -8.09
N ARG A 25 2.33 -8.29 -8.13
CA ARG A 25 2.93 -7.30 -9.03
C ARG A 25 4.40 -7.07 -8.76
N ASN A 26 4.80 -7.00 -7.49
CA ASN A 26 6.21 -6.85 -7.14
C ASN A 26 7.04 -7.99 -7.72
N LYS A 27 6.61 -9.25 -7.54
CA LYS A 27 7.29 -10.43 -8.09
C LYS A 27 7.45 -10.36 -9.61
N VAL A 28 6.38 -10.00 -10.33
CA VAL A 28 6.41 -9.88 -11.80
C VAL A 28 7.42 -8.81 -12.23
N TYR A 29 7.42 -7.65 -11.56
CA TYR A 29 8.32 -6.55 -11.90
C TYR A 29 9.77 -6.84 -11.56
N GLN A 30 10.04 -7.52 -10.43
CA GLN A 30 11.39 -7.97 -10.08
C GLN A 30 11.93 -8.96 -11.12
N LEU A 31 11.13 -9.98 -11.47
CA LEU A 31 11.52 -10.96 -12.49
C LEU A 31 11.75 -10.30 -13.86
N ALA A 32 10.91 -9.32 -14.23
CA ALA A 32 11.10 -8.57 -15.48
C ALA A 32 12.37 -7.71 -15.47
N ARG A 33 12.77 -7.19 -14.30
CA ARG A 33 14.02 -6.45 -14.12
C ARG A 33 15.24 -7.36 -14.20
N GLU A 34 15.19 -8.51 -13.54
CA GLU A 34 16.25 -9.52 -13.60
C GLU A 34 16.48 -10.02 -15.04
N ARG A 35 15.40 -10.23 -15.80
CA ARG A 35 15.48 -10.70 -17.19
C ARG A 35 16.10 -9.70 -18.17
N ASN A 36 15.92 -8.40 -17.95
CA ASN A 36 16.47 -7.38 -18.84
C ASN A 36 16.85 -6.13 -18.04
N PRO A 37 17.99 -6.13 -17.33
CA PRO A 37 18.39 -5.03 -16.48
C PRO A 37 18.66 -3.74 -17.26
N LEU A 38 19.13 -3.82 -18.52
CA LEU A 38 19.42 -2.66 -19.37
C LEU A 38 18.18 -1.80 -19.68
N ARG A 39 16.98 -2.42 -19.65
CA ARG A 39 15.72 -1.70 -19.81
C ARG A 39 15.37 -0.79 -18.62
N TRP A 40 15.95 -1.05 -17.45
CA TRP A 40 15.59 -0.38 -16.21
C TRP A 40 16.70 0.58 -15.80
N SER A 41 16.38 1.87 -15.66
CA SER A 41 17.31 2.88 -15.15
C SER A 41 17.52 2.81 -13.63
N GLY A 42 16.77 1.96 -12.93
CA GLY A 42 16.84 1.84 -11.47
C GLY A 42 15.88 0.79 -10.92
N ASP A 43 15.32 1.09 -9.75
CA ASP A 43 14.42 0.18 -9.05
C ASP A 43 13.04 0.08 -9.71
N THR A 44 12.38 -1.04 -9.45
CA THR A 44 10.97 -1.19 -9.81
C THR A 44 10.10 -0.25 -9.00
N ARG A 45 8.91 0.07 -9.51
CA ARG A 45 7.94 0.89 -8.80
C ARG A 45 7.64 0.35 -7.39
N ASN A 46 7.35 1.25 -6.45
CA ASN A 46 6.96 0.89 -5.09
C ASN A 46 5.59 0.17 -5.06
N TRP A 47 5.65 -1.15 -4.93
CA TRP A 47 4.51 -2.05 -4.78
C TRP A 47 4.22 -2.45 -3.34
N ARG A 48 4.61 -1.66 -2.33
CA ARG A 48 4.23 -1.96 -0.94
C ARG A 48 2.73 -1.69 -0.76
N PRO A 49 1.99 -2.36 0.14
CA PRO A 49 0.64 -1.94 0.49
C PRO A 49 0.64 -0.56 1.16
N ILE A 50 -0.45 0.20 1.01
CA ILE A 50 -0.64 1.43 1.78
C ILE A 50 -1.40 1.02 3.03
N GLY A 51 -0.85 1.34 4.21
CA GLY A 51 -1.51 1.05 5.48
C GLY A 51 -2.87 1.74 5.62
N SER A 52 -3.55 1.43 6.71
CA SER A 52 -4.81 2.09 7.07
C SER A 52 -4.60 3.60 7.18
N VAL A 53 -5.46 4.37 6.53
CA VAL A 53 -5.50 5.83 6.63
C VAL A 53 -6.84 6.19 7.25
N ALA A 54 -6.82 6.92 8.37
CA ALA A 54 -8.04 7.44 8.97
C ALA A 54 -8.45 8.72 8.24
N LEU A 55 -9.73 8.86 7.91
CA LEU A 55 -10.27 10.05 7.23
C LEU A 55 -10.23 11.28 8.16
N ASN A 56 -10.29 11.07 9.47
CA ASN A 56 -10.18 12.07 10.50
C ASN A 56 -9.24 11.55 11.61
N PRO A 57 -8.40 12.41 12.22
CA PRO A 57 -7.67 12.02 13.42
C PRO A 57 -8.69 11.57 14.48
N GLN A 58 -8.44 10.41 15.09
CA GLN A 58 -9.26 9.92 16.19
C GLN A 58 -9.17 10.98 17.30
N ARG A 59 -10.31 11.58 17.68
CA ARG A 59 -10.35 12.55 18.78
C ARG A 59 -9.77 11.81 19.99
N ALA A 60 -8.71 12.36 20.59
CA ALA A 60 -8.16 11.81 21.82
C ALA A 60 -9.31 11.73 22.82
N GLU A 61 -9.67 10.51 23.25
CA GLU A 61 -10.61 10.31 24.35
C GLU A 61 -10.02 11.03 25.57
N PRO A 62 -10.78 11.91 26.25
CA PRO A 62 -10.27 12.59 27.44
C PRO A 62 -9.91 11.54 28.49
N GLU A 63 -8.67 11.60 28.96
CA GLU A 63 -8.15 10.73 30.02
C GLU A 63 -9.12 10.73 31.20
N THR A 64 -9.75 9.58 31.44
CA THR A 64 -10.62 9.42 32.60
C THR A 64 -9.71 9.36 33.83
N LYS A 65 -9.51 10.51 34.47
CA LYS A 65 -8.79 10.59 35.74
C LYS A 65 -9.62 9.87 36.79
N VAL A 66 -9.26 8.63 37.11
CA VAL A 66 -9.86 7.89 38.23
C VAL A 66 -9.37 8.55 39.51
N ALA A 67 -10.27 9.24 40.21
CA ALA A 67 -9.98 9.81 41.51
C ALA A 67 -9.99 8.70 42.57
N ALA A 68 -8.96 8.67 43.40
CA ALA A 68 -8.87 7.91 44.66
C ALA A 68 -9.21 8.83 45.84
#